data_AF-A0AAD9RCD6-F1
#
_entry.id   AF-A0AAD9RCD6-F1
#
_cell.length_a   1.000
_cell.length_b   1.000
_cell.length_c   1.000
_cell.angle_alpha   90.00
_cell.angle_beta   90.00
_cell.angle_gamma   90.00
#
_symmetry.space_group_name_H-M   'P 1'
#
loop_
_entity.id
_entity.type
_entity.pdbx_description
1 polymer ?
#
loop_
_entity_poly.entity_id
_entity_poly.type
_entity_poly.pdbx_seq_one_letter_code
_entity_poly.pdbx_strand_id
1 'polypeptide(L)'
;MDKVAEELTKKHPEHEFIVGYHAMPSMQRMHLHVISTDFNSQCLKTKYHWNSFTTPFFIPFKEILKQLRENGELQKLSREEAQKYLNTELKCHKCKVKPKNMESKPGAFRRLSLEAV
;
A
#
# COMPACT_ATOMS: atom_id res chain seq x y z
N MET A 1 -6.66 -15.82 4.72
CA MET A 1 -5.96 -14.54 4.98
C MET A 1 -6.93 -13.44 5.40
N ASP A 2 -8.15 -13.36 4.83
CA ASP A 2 -9.16 -12.34 5.18
C ASP A 2 -9.46 -12.24 6.69
N LYS A 3 -9.80 -13.37 7.34
CA LYS A 3 -10.06 -13.40 8.80
C LYS A 3 -8.90 -12.87 9.65
N VAL A 4 -7.66 -13.17 9.26
CA VAL A 4 -6.46 -12.71 9.99
C VAL A 4 -6.30 -11.19 9.83
N ALA A 5 -6.52 -10.66 8.63
CA ALA A 5 -6.49 -9.22 8.40
C ALA A 5 -7.62 -8.51 9.17
N GLU A 6 -8.83 -9.07 9.19
CA GLU A 6 -9.93 -8.54 10.00
C GLU A 6 -9.61 -8.54 11.50
N GLU A 7 -9.05 -9.62 12.03
CA GLU A 7 -8.66 -9.70 13.44
C GLU A 7 -7.58 -8.68 13.80
N LEU A 8 -6.56 -8.50 12.94
CA LEU A 8 -5.50 -7.52 13.15
C LEU A 8 -6.04 -6.09 13.12
N THR A 9 -6.90 -5.76 12.15
CA THR A 9 -7.48 -4.42 12.05
C THR A 9 -8.45 -4.10 13.19
N LYS A 10 -9.26 -5.08 13.64
CA LYS A 10 -10.16 -4.93 14.79
C LYS A 10 -9.43 -4.68 16.11
N LYS A 11 -8.19 -5.17 16.26
CA LYS A 11 -7.37 -4.92 17.46
C LYS A 11 -6.85 -3.48 17.56
N HIS A 12 -6.88 -2.73 16.46
CA HIS A 12 -6.36 -1.35 16.36
C HIS A 12 -7.41 -0.40 15.77
N PRO A 13 -8.58 -0.22 16.42
CA PRO A 13 -9.68 0.57 15.88
C PRO A 13 -9.38 2.07 15.70
N GLU A 14 -8.33 2.57 16.35
CA GLU A 14 -7.83 3.95 16.22
C GLU A 14 -7.13 4.24 14.89
N HIS A 15 -6.80 3.20 14.12
CA HIS A 15 -6.10 3.31 12.85
C HIS A 15 -6.97 2.83 11.68
N GLU A 16 -6.84 3.54 10.56
CA GLU A 16 -7.35 3.05 9.27
C GLU A 16 -6.31 2.16 8.62
N PHE A 17 -6.74 1.08 7.95
CA PHE A 17 -5.85 0.14 7.29
C PHE A 17 -6.23 -0.07 5.82
N ILE A 18 -5.21 -0.34 5.01
CA ILE A 18 -5.37 -0.96 3.69
C ILE A 18 -4.88 -2.40 3.74
N VAL A 19 -5.56 -3.25 2.98
CA VAL A 19 -5.28 -4.68 2.89
C VAL A 19 -5.20 -5.08 1.43
N GLY A 20 -4.10 -5.68 0.99
CA GLY A 20 -3.87 -5.95 -0.42
C GLY A 20 -2.48 -6.46 -0.76
N TYR A 21 -2.17 -6.46 -2.06
CA TYR A 21 -0.94 -7.01 -2.61
C TYR A 21 -0.26 -5.98 -3.51
N HIS A 22 1.06 -6.11 -3.68
CA HIS A 22 1.75 -5.46 -4.78
C HIS A 22 1.44 -6.17 -6.11
N ALA A 23 1.16 -5.39 -7.17
CA ALA A 23 0.88 -5.88 -8.52
C ALA A 23 2.07 -6.67 -9.10
N MET A 24 3.30 -6.32 -8.69
CA MET A 24 4.49 -7.12 -8.94
C MET A 24 5.16 -7.52 -7.62
N PRO A 25 5.47 -8.81 -7.44
CA PRO A 25 6.09 -9.28 -6.21
C PRO A 25 7.54 -8.79 -6.09
N SER A 26 7.92 -8.27 -4.93
CA SER A 26 9.31 -8.01 -4.55
C SER A 26 10.02 -9.25 -3.97
N MET A 27 9.23 -10.26 -3.58
CA MET A 27 9.69 -11.51 -2.98
C MET A 27 8.96 -12.70 -3.62
N GLN A 28 9.59 -13.87 -3.64
CA GLN A 28 9.04 -15.06 -4.32
C GLN A 28 7.71 -15.56 -3.74
N ARG A 29 7.51 -15.41 -2.42
CA ARG A 29 6.28 -15.86 -1.74
C ARG A 29 5.23 -14.76 -1.77
N MET A 30 3.99 -15.15 -2.07
CA MET A 30 2.83 -14.27 -1.96
C MET A 30 2.66 -13.82 -0.50
N HIS A 31 2.57 -12.52 -0.29
CA HIS A 31 2.40 -11.92 1.02
C HIS A 31 1.31 -10.86 0.95
N LEU A 32 0.33 -10.97 1.85
CA LEU A 32 -0.72 -9.98 2.01
C LEU A 32 -0.19 -8.86 2.89
N HIS A 33 -0.29 -7.63 2.43
CA HIS A 33 -0.03 -6.46 3.26
C HIS A 33 -1.27 -6.12 4.07
N VAL A 34 -1.07 -5.89 5.37
CA VAL A 34 -2.02 -5.24 6.28
C VAL A 34 -1.27 -4.06 6.86
N ILE A 35 -1.57 -2.85 6.41
CA ILE A 35 -0.77 -1.65 6.72
C ILE A 35 -1.68 -0.48 7.05
N SER A 36 -1.32 0.27 8.10
CA SER A 36 -2.05 1.46 8.52
C SER A 36 -1.81 2.63 7.56
N THR A 37 -2.81 3.49 7.39
CA THR A 37 -2.77 4.59 6.39
C THR A 37 -2.05 5.84 6.89
N ASP A 38 -1.57 5.87 8.14
CA ASP A 38 -0.72 6.97 8.61
C ASP A 38 0.66 6.96 7.93
N PHE A 39 1.12 5.78 7.48
CA PHE A 39 2.41 5.58 6.81
C PHE A 39 3.59 6.21 7.55
N ASN A 40 3.54 6.26 8.88
CA ASN A 40 4.55 6.84 9.74
C ASN A 40 5.61 5.80 10.11
N SER A 41 6.55 5.55 9.20
CA SER A 41 7.67 4.63 9.43
C SER A 41 9.00 5.23 8.98
N GLN A 42 10.05 4.99 9.78
CA GLN A 42 11.43 5.35 9.44
C GLN A 42 11.94 4.58 8.21
N CYS A 43 11.33 3.44 7.87
CA CYS A 43 11.69 2.65 6.69
C CYS A 43 11.05 3.17 5.39
N LEU A 44 10.07 4.09 5.48
CA LEU A 44 9.41 4.70 4.33
C LEU A 44 10.22 5.88 3.78
N LYS A 45 11.40 5.57 3.22
CA LYS A 45 12.44 6.53 2.81
C LYS A 45 12.38 6.96 1.36
N THR A 46 11.88 6.11 0.46
CA THR A 46 11.98 6.32 -0.99
C THR A 46 10.62 6.62 -1.62
N LYS A 47 10.64 7.34 -2.73
CA LYS A 47 9.46 7.53 -3.59
C LYS A 47 8.86 6.20 -4.04
N TYR A 48 9.73 5.23 -4.29
CA TYR A 48 9.34 3.87 -4.64
C TYR A 48 8.48 3.22 -3.53
N HIS A 49 8.93 3.24 -2.26
CA HIS A 49 8.16 2.67 -1.17
C HIS A 49 6.80 3.36 -1.01
N TRP A 50 6.77 4.70 -1.10
CA TRP A 50 5.52 5.46 -1.05
C TRP A 50 4.55 5.02 -2.15
N ASN A 51 5.00 5.11 -3.39
CA ASN A 51 4.16 4.81 -4.55
C ASN A 51 3.73 3.34 -4.59
N SER A 52 4.51 2.42 -4.02
CA SER A 52 4.13 1.00 -3.96
C SER A 52 2.85 0.74 -3.15
N PHE A 53 2.50 1.63 -2.22
CA PHE A 53 1.26 1.53 -1.42
C PHE A 53 0.17 2.53 -1.83
N THR A 54 0.52 3.65 -2.47
CA THR A 54 -0.41 4.77 -2.71
C THR A 54 -0.77 4.99 -4.18
N THR A 55 -0.49 4.01 -5.03
CA THR A 55 -0.85 4.02 -6.46
C THR A 55 -1.54 2.71 -6.82
N PRO A 56 -2.10 2.56 -8.04
CA PRO A 56 -2.66 1.27 -8.48
C PRO A 56 -1.65 0.11 -8.56
N PHE A 57 -0.36 0.35 -8.28
CA PHE A 57 0.59 -0.73 -8.00
C PHE A 57 0.17 -1.56 -6.76
N PHE A 58 -0.54 -0.96 -5.79
CA PHE A 58 -1.17 -1.69 -4.70
C PHE A 58 -2.58 -2.11 -5.11
N ILE A 59 -2.83 -3.42 -5.17
CA ILE A 59 -4.13 -3.98 -5.53
C ILE A 59 -4.87 -4.37 -4.24
N PRO A 60 -6.03 -3.75 -3.95
CA PRO A 60 -6.82 -4.10 -2.77
C PRO A 60 -7.23 -5.57 -2.77
N PHE A 61 -7.21 -6.21 -1.61
CA PHE A 61 -7.59 -7.62 -1.44
C PHE A 61 -9.00 -7.91 -1.97
N LYS A 62 -9.95 -6.99 -1.76
CA LYS A 62 -11.33 -7.11 -2.25
C LYS A 62 -11.41 -7.13 -3.77
N GLU A 63 -10.53 -6.39 -4.46
CA GLU A 63 -10.46 -6.36 -5.92
C GLU A 63 -9.86 -7.66 -6.48
N ILE A 64 -8.81 -8.18 -5.84
CA ILE A 64 -8.25 -9.51 -6.16
C ILE A 64 -9.31 -10.60 -6.03
N LEU A 65 -10.07 -10.61 -4.93
CA LEU A 65 -11.16 -11.58 -4.73
C LEU A 65 -12.24 -11.45 -5.81
N LYS A 66 -12.58 -10.21 -6.19
CA LYS A 66 -13.57 -9.95 -7.23
C LYS A 66 -13.11 -10.52 -8.58
N GLN A 67 -11.90 -10.18 -9.02
CA GLN A 67 -11.34 -10.68 -10.29
C GLN A 67 -11.26 -12.20 -10.35
N LEU A 68 -10.80 -12.84 -9.26
CA LEU A 68 -10.74 -14.30 -9.20
C LEU A 68 -12.12 -14.96 -9.25
N ARG A 69 -13.14 -14.35 -8.63
CA ARG A 69 -14.52 -14.88 -8.66
C ARG A 69 -15.19 -14.70 -10.01
N GLU A 70 -14.99 -13.54 -10.64
CA GLU A 70 -15.68 -13.18 -11.88
C GLU A 70 -14.96 -13.77 -13.11
N ASN A 71 -13.63 -13.71 -13.14
CA ASN A 71 -12.84 -14.03 -14.33
C ASN A 71 -12.02 -15.32 -14.17
N GLY A 72 -11.85 -15.84 -12.96
CA GLY A 72 -10.98 -16.99 -12.68
C GLY A 72 -9.48 -16.68 -12.72
N GLU A 73 -9.10 -15.45 -13.07
CA GLU A 73 -7.72 -15.00 -13.17
C GLU A 73 -7.56 -13.53 -12.76
N LEU A 74 -6.31 -13.13 -12.52
CA LEU A 74 -5.96 -11.75 -12.20
C LEU A 74 -5.57 -11.00 -13.46
N GLN A 75 -6.03 -9.75 -13.56
CA GLN A 75 -5.51 -8.83 -14.57
C GLN A 75 -4.03 -8.57 -14.31
N LYS A 76 -3.19 -8.97 -15.27
CA LYS A 76 -1.74 -8.78 -15.18
C LYS A 76 -1.39 -7.36 -15.54
N LEU A 77 -0.65 -6.69 -14.66
CA LEU A 77 -0.03 -5.42 -14.96
C LEU A 77 1.27 -5.66 -15.74
N SER A 78 1.49 -4.96 -16.84
CA SER A 78 2.77 -5.01 -17.54
C SER A 78 3.89 -4.43 -16.67
N ARG A 79 5.15 -4.80 -16.96
CA ARG A 79 6.30 -4.26 -16.20
C ARG A 79 6.42 -2.75 -16.41
N GLU A 80 6.09 -2.28 -17.61
CA GLU A 80 6.13 -0.88 -18.00
C GLU A 80 5.10 -0.05 -17.22
N GLU A 81 3.87 -0.55 -17.10
CA GLU A 81 2.81 0.11 -16.30
C GLU A 81 3.14 0.10 -14.81
N ALA A 82 3.64 -1.03 -14.28
CA ALA A 82 4.10 -1.12 -12.91
C ALA A 82 5.18 -0.09 -12.61
N GLN A 83 6.17 0.02 -13.50
CA GLN A 83 7.26 0.99 -13.36
C GLN A 83 6.75 2.43 -13.46
N LYS A 84 5.75 2.70 -14.30
CA LYS A 84 5.09 4.01 -14.41
C LYS A 84 4.44 4.42 -13.08
N TYR A 85 3.73 3.51 -12.42
CA TYR A 85 3.16 3.77 -11.11
C TYR A 85 4.23 4.03 -10.05
N LEU A 86 5.27 3.21 -10.00
CA LEU A 86 6.35 3.34 -9.02
C LEU A 86 7.16 4.63 -9.20
N ASN A 87 7.30 5.12 -10.44
CA ASN A 87 8.07 6.32 -10.77
C ASN A 87 7.26 7.63 -10.77
N THR A 88 5.94 7.56 -10.62
CA THR A 88 5.08 8.76 -10.62
C THR A 88 5.49 9.78 -9.54
N GLU A 89 5.07 11.03 -9.71
CA GLU A 89 5.33 12.08 -8.73
C GLU A 89 4.72 11.73 -7.37
N LEU A 90 5.40 12.14 -6.29
CA LEU A 90 4.85 11.99 -4.95
C LEU A 90 3.53 12.77 -4.83
N LYS A 91 2.52 12.11 -4.29
CA LYS A 91 1.22 12.69 -3.99
C LYS A 91 0.73 12.18 -2.65
N CYS A 92 0.21 13.08 -1.82
CA CYS A 92 -0.47 12.68 -0.58
C CYS A 92 -1.67 11.78 -0.91
N HIS A 93 -1.85 10.69 -0.17
CA HIS A 93 -2.99 9.79 -0.38
C HIS A 93 -4.30 10.33 0.21
N LYS A 94 -4.24 11.35 1.09
CA LYS A 94 -5.41 12.00 1.70
C LYS A 94 -5.77 13.36 1.06
N CYS A 95 -4.82 14.05 0.41
CA CYS A 95 -5.05 15.39 -0.12
C CYS A 95 -4.35 15.65 -1.46
N LYS A 96 -4.46 16.87 -2.00
CA LYS A 96 -3.92 17.23 -3.32
C LYS A 96 -2.44 17.65 -3.32
N VAL A 97 -1.79 17.69 -2.15
CA VAL A 97 -0.38 18.12 -2.02
C VAL A 97 0.56 17.14 -2.72
N LYS A 98 1.52 17.70 -3.47
CA LYS A 98 2.59 16.97 -4.14
C LYS A 98 3.95 17.41 -3.55
N PRO A 99 4.50 16.69 -2.56
CA PRO A 99 5.79 17.03 -2.00
C PRO A 99 6.92 16.79 -3.00
N LYS A 100 7.98 17.59 -2.95
CA LYS A 100 9.13 17.45 -3.86
C LYS A 100 10.01 16.26 -3.48
N ASN A 101 10.08 15.93 -2.19
CA ASN A 101 10.90 14.84 -1.66
C ASN A 101 10.18 14.13 -0.49
N MET A 102 10.68 12.96 -0.08
CA MET A 102 10.10 12.16 1.01
C MET A 102 10.30 12.77 2.41
N GLU A 103 11.20 13.73 2.55
CA GLU A 103 11.51 14.39 3.83
C GLU A 103 10.55 15.55 4.13
N SER A 104 10.05 16.21 3.09
CA SER A 104 9.05 17.30 3.14
C SER A 104 7.63 16.82 3.45
N LYS A 105 7.49 15.64 4.07
CA LYS A 105 6.22 15.09 4.54
C LYS A 105 5.52 16.12 5.45
N PRO A 106 4.35 16.66 5.07
CA PRO A 106 3.57 17.51 5.96
C PRO A 106 3.30 16.80 7.29
N GLY A 107 3.16 17.53 8.40
CA GLY A 107 2.97 16.97 9.75
C GLY A 107 1.85 15.93 9.93
N ALA A 108 0.97 15.74 8.93
CA ALA A 108 0.05 14.61 8.81
C ALA A 108 0.73 13.22 8.71
N PHE A 109 2.07 13.16 8.62
CA PHE A 109 2.88 11.95 8.50
C PHE A 109 3.65 11.52 9.75
N ARG A 110 3.55 12.28 10.85
CA ARG A 110 4.33 12.02 12.07
C ARG A 110 3.41 11.93 13.28
N ARG A 111 2.98 10.72 13.63
CA ARG A 111 3.00 10.27 15.04
C ARG A 111 2.67 8.78 15.17
N LEU A 112 3.42 8.17 16.08
CA LEU A 112 3.38 6.80 16.59
C LEU A 112 3.94 5.73 15.66
N SER A 113 5.16 5.30 16.01
CA SER A 113 5.77 4.06 15.57
C SER A 113 5.03 2.92 16.27
N LEU A 114 4.51 1.97 15.50
CA LEU A 114 4.17 0.64 16.01
C LEU A 114 4.88 -0.40 15.15
N GLU A 115 5.55 -1.29 15.86
CA GLU A 115 6.41 -2.34 15.35
C GLU A 115 5.62 -3.28 14.43
N ALA A 116 6.17 -3.58 13.25
CA ALA A 116 5.62 -4.58 12.35
C ALA A 116 6.28 -5.94 12.67
N VAL A 117 5.43 -6.92 12.99
CA VAL A 117 5.76 -8.36 12.98
C VAL A 117 5.84 -8.86 11.54
#